data_AF-A0A2N1IHN2-F1
#
_entry.id   AF-A0A2N1IHN2-F1
#
_cell.length_a   1.000
_cell.length_b   1.000
_cell.length_c   1.000
_cell.angle_alpha   90.00
_cell.angle_beta   90.00
_cell.angle_gamma   90.00
#
_symmetry.space_group_name_H-M   'P 1'
#
loop_
_entity.id
_entity.type
_entity.pdbx_description
1 polymer ?
#
loop_
_entity_poly.entity_id
_entity_poly.type
_entity_poly.pdbx_seq_one_letter_code
_entity_poly.pdbx_strand_id
1 'polypeptide(L)'
;MQPNLFLLFTLVIVVNSLFSVAFAHNSEQIELDKACEAARKIALKPRRSEIYQECRQKFKKSESACKIEAKAYNGNRINGAPLFYELPACDKAFLFRKKQANQ
;
A
#
# COMPACT_ATOMS: atom_id res chain seq x y z
N MET A 1 22.85 43.45 21.03
CA MET A 1 22.12 42.29 20.48
C MET A 1 22.89 41.79 19.27
N GLN A 2 23.50 40.60 19.36
CA GLN A 2 24.24 40.00 18.26
C GLN A 2 23.24 39.38 17.27
N PRO A 3 23.07 39.92 16.04
CA PRO A 3 22.07 39.46 15.09
C PRO A 3 22.31 38.01 14.64
N ASN A 4 23.57 37.54 14.71
CA ASN A 4 23.96 36.18 14.33
C ASN A 4 23.39 35.09 15.25
N LEU A 5 23.17 35.38 16.54
CA LEU A 5 22.64 34.39 17.47
C LEU A 5 21.15 34.14 17.23
N PHE A 6 20.37 35.19 16.97
CA PHE A 6 18.95 35.06 16.60
C PHE A 6 18.75 34.32 15.27
N LEU A 7 19.61 34.59 14.27
CA LEU A 7 19.60 33.88 12.99
C LEU A 7 19.83 32.37 13.13
N LEU A 8 20.81 31.98 13.96
CA LEU A 8 21.10 30.57 14.25
C LEU A 8 19.93 29.90 14.99
N PHE A 9 19.33 30.57 15.98
CA PHE A 9 18.16 30.04 16.70
C PHE A 9 16.94 29.88 15.79
N THR A 10 16.66 30.83 14.90
CA THR A 10 15.55 30.71 13.94
C THR A 10 15.78 29.57 12.94
N LEU A 11 17.02 29.35 12.50
CA LEU A 11 17.36 28.27 11.58
C LEU A 11 17.12 26.89 12.20
N VAL A 12 17.51 26.71 13.47
CA VAL A 12 17.31 25.44 14.20
C VAL A 12 15.82 25.12 14.40
N ILE A 13 14.98 26.13 14.65
CA ILE A 13 13.53 25.93 14.84
C ILE A 13 12.85 25.51 13.53
N VAL A 14 13.18 26.17 12.41
CA VAL A 14 12.61 25.84 11.09
C VAL A 14 13.00 24.43 10.65
N VAL A 15 14.27 24.05 10.84
CA VAL A 15 14.77 22.72 10.46
C VAL A 15 14.07 21.61 11.25
N ASN A 16 13.90 21.74 12.56
CA ASN A 16 13.20 20.75 13.38
C ASN A 16 11.71 20.58 12.99
N SER A 17 11.05 21.67 12.61
CA SER A 17 9.64 21.65 12.23
C SER A 17 9.38 20.85 10.95
N LEU A 18 10.28 20.95 9.96
CA LEU A 18 10.16 20.24 8.69
C LEU A 18 10.27 18.71 8.85
N PHE A 19 11.20 18.26 9.71
CA PHE A 19 11.40 16.85 9.95
C PHE A 19 10.18 16.19 10.63
N SER A 20 9.60 16.83 11.65
CA SER A 20 8.44 16.27 12.36
C SER A 20 7.23 16.06 11.44
N VAL A 21 6.99 16.97 10.49
CA VAL A 21 5.90 16.87 9.52
C VAL A 21 6.13 15.72 8.54
N ALA A 22 7.35 15.59 7.99
CA ALA A 22 7.69 14.48 7.08
C ALA A 22 7.55 13.10 7.73
N PHE A 23 7.97 12.94 8.99
CA PHE A 23 7.82 11.67 9.72
C PHE A 23 6.36 11.32 10.01
N ALA A 24 5.51 12.29 10.36
CA ALA A 24 4.09 12.07 10.63
C ALA A 24 3.31 11.68 9.36
N HIS A 25 3.63 12.27 8.21
CA HIS A 25 3.01 11.87 6.94
C HIS A 25 3.39 10.44 6.53
N ASN A 26 4.62 10.02 6.82
CA ASN A 26 5.06 8.66 6.52
C ASN A 26 4.30 7.62 7.37
N SER A 27 4.08 7.87 8.66
CA SER A 27 3.34 6.93 9.52
C SER A 27 1.87 6.80 9.11
N GLU A 28 1.20 7.90 8.75
CA GLU A 28 -0.19 7.85 8.28
C GLU A 28 -0.32 7.10 6.94
N GLN A 29 0.59 7.35 5.98
CA GLN A 29 0.62 6.63 4.71
C GLN A 29 0.75 5.11 4.93
N ILE A 30 1.65 4.68 5.82
CA ILE A 30 1.85 3.27 6.14
C ILE A 30 0.56 2.62 6.65
N GLU A 31 -0.17 3.27 7.54
CA GLU A 31 -1.43 2.74 8.08
C GLU A 31 -2.53 2.67 7.02
N LEU A 32 -2.61 3.68 6.14
CA LEU A 32 -3.53 3.66 5.01
C LEU A 32 -3.22 2.54 4.01
N ASP A 33 -1.94 2.32 3.69
CA ASP A 33 -1.50 1.24 2.79
C ASP A 33 -1.76 -0.14 3.41
N LYS A 34 -1.54 -0.30 4.73
CA LYS A 34 -1.90 -1.54 5.46
C LYS A 34 -3.41 -1.82 5.36
N ALA A 35 -4.25 -0.80 5.56
CA ALA A 35 -5.69 -0.95 5.45
C ALA A 35 -6.14 -1.33 4.03
N CYS A 36 -5.54 -0.71 3.00
CA CYS A 36 -5.74 -1.08 1.60
C CYS A 36 -5.39 -2.55 1.36
N GLU A 37 -4.18 -2.98 1.72
CA GLU A 37 -3.73 -4.35 1.46
C GLU A 37 -4.51 -5.40 2.28
N ALA A 38 -4.97 -5.06 3.48
CA ALA A 38 -5.86 -5.93 4.25
C ALA A 38 -7.20 -6.14 3.54
N ALA A 39 -7.83 -5.06 3.06
CA ALA A 39 -9.09 -5.14 2.30
C ALA A 39 -8.90 -5.91 0.98
N ARG A 40 -7.80 -5.63 0.26
CA ARG A 40 -7.44 -6.30 -0.99
C ARG A 40 -7.21 -7.80 -0.80
N LYS A 41 -6.55 -8.22 0.29
CA LYS A 41 -6.38 -9.65 0.63
C LYS A 41 -7.71 -10.36 0.83
N ILE A 42 -8.72 -9.69 1.38
CA ILE A 42 -10.07 -10.24 1.52
C ILE A 42 -10.73 -10.36 0.14
N ALA A 43 -10.69 -9.30 -0.67
CA ALA A 43 -11.25 -9.28 -2.01
C ALA A 43 -10.63 -10.33 -2.96
N LEU A 44 -9.36 -10.70 -2.76
CA LEU A 44 -8.69 -11.75 -3.52
C LEU A 44 -9.13 -13.18 -3.16
N LYS A 45 -9.72 -13.42 -1.98
CA LYS A 45 -10.05 -14.78 -1.51
C LYS A 45 -10.98 -15.57 -2.46
N PRO A 46 -12.09 -14.99 -2.97
CA PRO A 46 -12.94 -15.70 -3.93
C PRO A 46 -12.16 -16.12 -5.17
N ARG A 47 -11.33 -15.21 -5.72
CA ARG A 47 -10.54 -15.50 -6.92
C ARG A 47 -9.49 -16.59 -6.69
N ARG A 48 -8.89 -16.65 -5.50
CA ARG A 48 -7.99 -17.76 -5.12
C ARG A 48 -8.74 -19.10 -5.07
N SER A 49 -9.97 -19.11 -4.57
CA SER A 49 -10.82 -20.31 -4.58
C SER A 49 -11.13 -20.77 -6.00
N GLU A 50 -11.51 -19.84 -6.89
CA GLU A 50 -11.75 -20.13 -8.30
C GLU A 50 -10.52 -20.73 -8.99
N ILE A 51 -9.34 -20.16 -8.76
CA ILE A 51 -8.07 -20.68 -9.30
C ILE A 51 -7.79 -22.09 -8.80
N TYR A 52 -8.02 -22.37 -7.52
CA TYR A 52 -7.90 -23.72 -6.98
C TYR A 52 -8.84 -24.69 -7.70
N GLN A 53 -10.11 -24.30 -7.89
CA GLN A 53 -11.09 -25.13 -8.57
C GLN A 53 -10.72 -25.35 -10.04
N GLU A 54 -10.32 -24.32 -10.77
CA GLU A 54 -9.86 -24.45 -12.15
C GLU A 54 -8.65 -25.38 -12.25
N CYS A 55 -7.67 -25.22 -11.36
CA CYS A 55 -6.50 -26.10 -11.26
C CYS A 55 -6.87 -27.58 -11.08
N ARG A 56 -7.83 -27.88 -10.18
CA ARG A 56 -8.29 -29.26 -9.91
C ARG A 56 -9.16 -29.82 -11.03
N GLN A 57 -10.06 -29.02 -11.58
CA GLN A 57 -11.12 -29.50 -12.45
C GLN A 57 -10.72 -29.49 -13.92
N LYS A 58 -10.03 -28.44 -14.38
CA LYS A 58 -9.63 -28.28 -15.78
C LYS A 58 -8.24 -28.85 -16.02
N PHE A 59 -7.28 -28.51 -15.16
CA PHE A 59 -5.89 -28.92 -15.34
C PHE A 59 -5.53 -30.23 -14.64
N LYS A 60 -6.44 -30.78 -13.83
CA LYS A 60 -6.31 -32.08 -13.13
C LYS A 60 -5.00 -32.25 -12.34
N LYS A 61 -4.41 -31.15 -11.84
CA LYS A 61 -3.17 -31.20 -11.05
C LYS A 61 -3.43 -31.78 -9.65
N SER A 62 -2.35 -32.13 -8.95
CA SER A 62 -2.42 -32.61 -7.56
C SER A 62 -2.96 -31.54 -6.60
N GLU A 63 -3.49 -31.97 -5.46
CA GLU A 63 -4.01 -31.06 -4.44
C GLU A 63 -2.97 -30.06 -3.95
N SER A 64 -1.77 -30.55 -3.65
CA SER A 64 -0.67 -29.74 -3.13
C SER A 64 -0.27 -28.66 -4.13
N ALA A 65 -0.14 -29.03 -5.42
CA ALA A 65 0.18 -28.07 -6.48
C ALA A 65 -0.90 -26.98 -6.59
N CYS A 66 -2.18 -27.35 -6.60
CA CYS A 66 -3.27 -26.37 -6.69
C CYS A 66 -3.36 -25.46 -5.46
N LYS A 67 -3.09 -25.98 -4.25
CA LYS A 67 -3.04 -25.15 -3.03
C LYS A 67 -1.91 -24.12 -3.11
N ILE A 68 -0.73 -24.52 -3.59
CA ILE A 68 0.41 -23.62 -3.77
C ILE A 68 0.07 -22.54 -4.80
N GLU A 69 -0.47 -22.92 -5.95
CA GLU A 69 -0.85 -22.01 -7.04
C GLU A 69 -1.90 -20.98 -6.59
N ALA A 70 -2.99 -21.44 -5.97
CA ALA A 70 -4.03 -20.57 -5.43
C ALA A 70 -3.51 -19.63 -4.33
N LYS A 71 -2.60 -20.11 -3.46
CA LYS A 71 -1.98 -19.29 -2.42
C LYS A 71 -1.06 -18.21 -3.00
N ALA A 72 -0.30 -18.54 -4.04
CA ALA A 72 0.63 -17.63 -4.70
C ALA A 72 -0.09 -16.53 -5.51
N TYR A 73 -1.35 -16.74 -5.90
CA TYR A 73 -2.11 -15.76 -6.64
C TYR A 73 -2.27 -14.43 -5.87
N ASN A 74 -1.83 -13.34 -6.50
CA ASN A 74 -1.78 -11.99 -5.93
C ASN A 74 -2.62 -10.95 -6.71
N GLY A 75 -3.39 -11.39 -7.71
CA GLY A 75 -4.23 -10.49 -8.50
C GLY A 75 -3.51 -9.68 -9.59
N ASN A 76 -2.23 -9.95 -9.86
CA ASN A 76 -1.51 -9.29 -10.95
C ASN A 76 -2.08 -9.70 -12.32
N ARG A 77 -2.11 -8.76 -13.27
CA ARG A 77 -2.61 -8.95 -14.63
C ARG A 77 -1.51 -8.68 -15.65
N ILE A 78 -1.51 -9.41 -16.76
CA ILE A 78 -0.65 -9.11 -17.91
C ILE A 78 -1.15 -7.78 -18.51
N ASN A 79 -0.27 -6.79 -18.63
CA ASN A 79 -0.54 -5.47 -19.20
C ASN A 79 -1.72 -4.71 -18.53
N GLY A 80 -1.87 -4.85 -17.22
CA GLY A 80 -2.91 -4.14 -16.48
C GLY A 80 -2.57 -3.94 -15.02
N ALA A 81 -3.27 -2.99 -14.39
CA ALA A 81 -3.17 -2.80 -12.95
C ALA A 81 -3.58 -4.09 -12.21
N PRO A 82 -2.92 -4.41 -11.09
CA PRO A 82 -3.38 -5.51 -10.25
C PRO A 82 -4.82 -5.25 -9.77
N LEU A 83 -5.57 -6.34 -9.57
CA LEU A 83 -6.97 -6.25 -9.17
C LEU A 83 -7.15 -5.64 -7.78
N PHE A 84 -8.30 -4.98 -7.59
CA PHE A 84 -8.84 -4.51 -6.33
C PHE A 84 -8.06 -3.37 -5.66
N TYR A 85 -7.33 -2.57 -6.44
CA TYR A 85 -6.77 -1.31 -5.96
C TYR A 85 -7.76 -0.13 -6.04
N GLU A 86 -8.90 -0.35 -6.68
CA GLU A 86 -10.08 0.54 -6.72
C GLU A 86 -10.98 0.42 -5.46
N LEU A 87 -10.55 -0.33 -4.44
CA LEU A 87 -11.29 -0.44 -3.18
C LEU A 87 -11.25 0.89 -2.42
N PRO A 88 -12.30 1.26 -1.66
CA PRO A 88 -12.36 2.54 -0.94
C PRO A 88 -11.15 2.81 -0.02
N ALA A 89 -10.63 1.76 0.64
CA ALA A 89 -9.44 1.89 1.49
C ALA A 89 -8.17 2.22 0.67
N CYS A 90 -8.05 1.68 -0.53
CA CYS A 90 -6.93 1.91 -1.44
C CYS A 90 -7.03 3.29 -2.11
N ASP A 91 -8.23 3.71 -2.51
CA ASP A 91 -8.46 5.08 -3.00
C ASP A 91 -8.09 6.12 -1.94
N LYS A 92 -8.46 5.89 -0.68
CA LYS A 92 -8.06 6.76 0.44
C LYS A 92 -6.53 6.85 0.58
N ALA A 93 -5.85 5.72 0.54
CA ALA A 93 -4.38 5.67 0.62
C ALA A 93 -3.71 6.39 -0.57
N PHE A 94 -4.26 6.20 -1.77
CA PHE A 94 -3.78 6.87 -2.98
C PHE A 94 -3.97 8.39 -2.93
N LEU A 95 -5.16 8.85 -2.54
CA LEU A 95 -5.47 10.28 -2.45
C LEU A 95 -4.61 10.99 -1.39
N PHE A 96 -4.36 10.35 -0.25
CA PHE A 96 -3.45 10.88 0.77
C PHE A 96 -2.03 11.05 0.19
N ARG A 97 -1.48 10.00 -0.43
CA ARG A 97 -0.16 10.05 -1.08
C ARG A 97 -0.07 11.16 -2.13
N LYS A 98 -1.09 11.26 -2.99
CA LYS A 98 -1.14 12.26 -4.05
C LYS A 98 -1.16 13.69 -3.51
N LYS A 99 -1.86 13.93 -2.39
CA LYS A 99 -1.88 15.24 -1.74
C LYS A 99 -0.49 15.63 -1.23
N GLN A 100 0.24 14.68 -0.63
CA GLN A 100 1.60 14.91 -0.12
C GLN A 100 2.62 15.15 -1.24
N ALA A 101 2.50 14.46 -2.37
CA ALA A 101 3.41 14.62 -3.51
C ALA A 101 3.25 15.97 -4.25
N ASN A 102 2.11 16.64 -4.07
CA ASN A 102 1.80 17.93 -4.69
C ASN A 102 1.95 19.12 -3.70
N GLN A 103 2.49 18.88 -2.50
CA GLN A 103 2.87 19.88 -1.51
C GLN A 103 4.39 20.04 -1.50
#